data_AF-A0AA41MNB4-F1
#
_entry.id   AF-A0AA41MNB4-F1
#
_cell.length_a   1.000
_cell.length_b   1.000
_cell.length_c   1.000
_cell.angle_alpha   90.00
_cell.angle_beta   90.00
_cell.angle_gamma   90.00
#
_symmetry.space_group_name_H-M   'P 1'
#
loop_
_entity.id
_entity.type
_entity.pdbx_description
1 polymer ?
#
loop_
_entity_poly.entity_id
_entity_poly.type
_entity_poly.pdbx_seq_one_letter_code
_entity_poly.pdbx_strand_id
1 'polypeptide(L)'
;MFEKWVSTILLLQFFCVNCGFCRKVLVWPCEMSHWLNLKIILEELLQRGHEVTILTSSQSYLVDYHDPFTFNFEVIFVSGTREDAEKKINEFVDAAVNIMPSLSFWESAKLFQNLFLDITEQFEEICQKAVYNESLMEKLRETKYDVMVIDPVFPVGSWWLSCLGSLL
;
A
#
# COMPACT_ATOMS: atom_id res chain seq x y z
N MET A 1 -13.55 45.46 23.84
CA MET A 1 -14.36 44.41 23.14
C MET A 1 -13.61 43.90 21.91
N PHE A 2 -13.10 44.79 21.06
CA PHE A 2 -12.34 44.47 19.85
C PHE A 2 -11.07 43.63 20.10
N GLU A 3 -10.26 43.95 21.11
CA GLU A 3 -9.04 43.19 21.45
C GLU A 3 -9.31 41.73 21.83
N LYS A 4 -10.43 41.45 22.49
CA LYS A 4 -10.82 40.07 22.84
C LYS A 4 -11.12 39.27 21.57
N TRP A 5 -11.79 39.87 20.58
CA TRP A 5 -12.05 39.22 19.29
C TRP A 5 -10.78 38.98 18.48
N VAL A 6 -9.87 39.96 18.46
CA VAL A 6 -8.56 39.81 17.79
C VAL A 6 -7.74 38.69 18.45
N SER A 7 -7.71 38.64 19.79
CA SER A 7 -7.05 37.57 20.53
C SER A 7 -7.69 36.19 20.27
N THR A 8 -9.02 36.10 20.21
CA THR A 8 -9.71 34.85 19.90
C THR A 8 -9.42 34.39 18.47
N ILE A 9 -9.40 35.30 17.49
CA ILE A 9 -9.10 34.98 16.09
C ILE A 9 -7.64 34.53 15.95
N LEU A 10 -6.69 35.20 16.62
CA LEU A 10 -5.28 34.81 16.60
C LEU A 10 -5.06 33.45 17.25
N LEU A 11 -5.74 33.16 18.37
CA LEU A 11 -5.71 31.83 19.00
C LEU A 11 -6.29 30.77 18.07
N LEU A 12 -7.45 31.04 17.43
CA LEU A 12 -8.08 30.13 16.49
C LEU A 12 -7.16 29.85 15.29
N GLN A 13 -6.52 30.88 14.75
CA GLN A 13 -5.52 30.72 13.69
C GLN A 13 -4.32 29.90 14.17
N PHE A 14 -3.79 30.14 15.37
CA PHE A 14 -2.69 29.35 15.92
C PHE A 14 -3.04 27.86 16.08
N PHE A 15 -4.28 27.55 16.48
CA PHE A 15 -4.80 26.17 16.53
C PHE A 15 -5.04 25.59 15.13
N CYS A 16 -5.54 26.38 14.18
CA CYS A 16 -5.83 25.91 12.81
C CYS A 16 -4.58 25.82 11.90
N VAL A 17 -3.50 26.57 12.17
CA VAL A 17 -2.28 26.56 11.35
C VAL A 17 -1.44 25.30 11.62
N ASN A 18 -1.59 24.68 12.80
CA ASN A 18 -1.00 23.38 13.13
C ASN A 18 -1.88 22.18 12.77
N CYS A 19 -3.14 22.40 12.39
CA CYS A 19 -3.91 21.39 11.69
C CYS A 19 -3.41 21.36 10.25
N GLY A 20 -2.34 20.60 9.99
CA GLY A 20 -2.03 20.18 8.63
C GLY A 20 -3.31 19.65 8.00
N PHE A 21 -3.59 20.04 6.75
CA PHE A 21 -4.81 19.60 6.07
C PHE A 21 -4.95 18.09 6.24
N CYS A 22 -6.01 17.64 6.93
CA CYS A 22 -6.37 16.24 7.04
C CYS A 22 -6.66 15.72 5.64
N ARG A 23 -5.65 15.09 5.04
CA ARG A 23 -5.75 14.48 3.72
C ARG A 23 -6.11 13.02 3.84
N LYS A 24 -6.88 12.54 2.87
CA LYS A 24 -7.13 11.12 2.65
C LYS A 24 -6.02 10.54 1.80
N VAL A 25 -5.34 9.53 2.33
CA VAL A 25 -4.21 8.87 1.70
C VAL A 25 -4.61 7.43 1.39
N LEU A 26 -4.61 7.09 0.10
CA LEU A 26 -4.76 5.71 -0.34
C LEU A 26 -3.37 5.08 -0.48
N VAL A 27 -3.18 3.90 0.07
CA VAL A 27 -1.89 3.22 0.07
C VAL A 27 -2.04 1.84 -0.54
N TRP A 28 -1.19 1.50 -1.50
CA TRP A 28 -1.10 0.14 -2.04
C TRP A 28 0.34 -0.38 -1.85
N PRO A 29 0.61 -1.05 -0.71
CA PRO A 29 1.94 -1.52 -0.37
C PRO A 29 2.29 -2.87 -1.01
N CYS A 30 3.58 -3.13 -1.15
CA CYS A 30 4.10 -4.49 -1.24
C CYS A 30 4.35 -5.05 0.17
N GLU A 31 4.21 -6.37 0.35
CA GLU A 31 4.49 -7.06 1.63
C GLU A 31 6.00 -7.06 1.98
N MET A 32 6.38 -7.69 3.10
CA MET A 32 7.76 -7.78 3.61
C MET A 32 8.36 -6.44 4.09
N SER A 33 9.64 -6.23 3.79
CA SER A 33 10.40 -5.03 4.16
C SER A 33 9.73 -3.77 3.62
N HIS A 34 9.05 -3.85 2.48
CA HIS A 34 8.30 -2.75 1.88
C HIS A 34 7.20 -2.27 2.82
N TRP A 35 6.33 -3.19 3.28
CA TRP A 35 5.30 -2.88 4.28
C TRP A 35 5.90 -2.35 5.58
N LEU A 36 6.92 -3.01 6.14
CA LEU A 36 7.52 -2.59 7.42
C LEU A 36 8.09 -1.17 7.36
N ASN A 37 8.78 -0.82 6.27
CA ASN A 37 9.30 0.53 6.08
C ASN A 37 8.17 1.55 5.86
N LEU A 38 7.16 1.18 5.07
CA LEU A 38 6.04 2.09 4.79
C LEU A 38 5.19 2.33 6.04
N LYS A 39 4.95 1.29 6.85
CA LYS A 39 4.16 1.36 8.08
C LYS A 39 4.59 2.49 9.01
N ILE A 40 5.89 2.70 9.17
CA ILE A 40 6.45 3.78 9.99
C ILE A 40 5.97 5.15 9.48
N ILE A 41 6.02 5.36 8.16
CA ILE A 41 5.57 6.61 7.53
C ILE A 41 4.05 6.75 7.69
N LEU A 42 3.29 5.67 7.53
CA LEU A 42 1.83 5.71 7.64
C LEU A 42 1.36 5.99 9.07
N GLU A 43 2.00 5.41 10.09
CA GLU A 43 1.74 5.70 11.50
C GLU A 43 1.99 7.18 11.82
N GLU A 44 3.05 7.74 11.26
CA GLU A 44 3.38 9.17 11.35
C GLU A 44 2.35 10.07 10.63
N LEU A 45 1.74 9.60 9.53
CA LEU A 45 0.64 10.31 8.87
C LEU A 45 -0.64 10.30 9.72
N LEU A 46 -0.99 9.16 10.33
CA LEU A 46 -2.12 9.05 11.25
C LEU A 46 -1.97 10.00 12.44
N GLN A 47 -0.79 10.04 13.06
CA GLN A 47 -0.50 10.94 14.18
C GLN A 47 -0.64 12.42 13.79
N ARG A 48 -0.40 12.77 12.52
CA ARG A 48 -0.59 14.12 11.97
C ARG A 48 -2.05 14.40 11.56
N GLY A 49 -2.97 13.47 11.78
CA GLY A 49 -4.40 13.62 11.49
C GLY A 49 -4.80 13.27 10.06
N HIS A 50 -3.95 12.58 9.29
CA HIS A 50 -4.33 12.07 7.98
C HIS A 50 -5.20 10.81 8.11
N GLU A 51 -6.15 10.66 7.19
CA GLU A 51 -6.93 9.42 7.06
C GLU A 51 -6.20 8.50 6.10
N VAL A 52 -5.78 7.32 6.58
CA VAL A 52 -4.99 6.37 5.79
C VAL A 52 -5.81 5.12 5.52
N THR A 53 -6.02 4.82 4.23
CA THR A 53 -6.66 3.59 3.78
C THR A 53 -5.66 2.74 3.02
N ILE A 54 -5.57 1.46 3.38
CA ILE A 54 -4.65 0.50 2.80
C ILE A 54 -5.42 -0.48 1.91
N LEU A 55 -5.03 -0.57 0.64
CA LEU A 55 -5.41 -1.64 -0.26
C LEU A 55 -4.54 -2.86 0.03
N THR A 56 -5.17 -3.97 0.38
CA THR A 56 -4.48 -5.22 0.73
C THR A 56 -5.20 -6.40 0.08
N SER A 57 -4.60 -7.59 0.15
CA SER A 57 -5.19 -8.81 -0.41
C SER A 57 -5.66 -9.75 0.69
N SER A 58 -6.63 -10.63 0.41
CA SER A 58 -7.08 -11.63 1.37
C SER A 58 -6.00 -12.66 1.75
N GLN A 59 -4.92 -12.75 0.98
CA GLN A 59 -3.75 -13.59 1.24
C GLN A 59 -2.62 -12.83 1.96
N SER A 60 -2.81 -11.55 2.29
CA SER A 60 -1.79 -10.75 2.98
C SER A 60 -1.46 -11.34 4.34
N TYR A 61 -0.17 -11.34 4.68
CA TYR A 61 0.35 -12.05 5.85
C TYR A 61 1.08 -11.12 6.83
N LEU A 62 1.75 -10.05 6.39
CA LEU A 62 2.34 -9.07 7.32
C LEU A 62 1.43 -7.87 7.56
N VAL A 63 0.60 -7.53 6.58
CA VAL A 63 -0.48 -6.56 6.78
C VAL A 63 -1.62 -7.25 7.54
N ASP A 64 -1.70 -6.99 8.84
CA ASP A 64 -2.83 -7.43 9.65
C ASP A 64 -4.01 -6.45 9.50
N TYR A 65 -4.88 -6.75 8.55
CA TYR A 65 -6.08 -5.95 8.28
C TYR A 65 -7.24 -6.24 9.25
N HIS A 66 -7.05 -7.13 10.24
CA HIS A 66 -8.05 -7.39 11.27
C HIS A 66 -7.90 -6.49 12.49
N ASP A 67 -6.82 -5.70 12.56
CA ASP A 67 -6.63 -4.69 13.61
C ASP A 67 -7.32 -3.37 13.20
N PRO A 68 -8.52 -3.07 13.73
CA PRO A 68 -9.27 -1.89 13.36
C PRO A 68 -8.69 -0.61 13.95
N PHE A 69 -7.71 -0.71 14.85
CA PHE A 69 -7.17 0.44 15.58
C PHE A 69 -6.02 1.12 14.87
N THR A 70 -5.45 0.48 13.84
CA THR A 70 -4.28 1.02 13.15
C THR A 70 -4.67 1.77 11.87
N PHE A 71 -5.28 1.13 10.87
CA PHE A 71 -5.60 1.76 9.58
C PHE A 71 -7.01 1.42 9.08
N ASN A 72 -7.51 2.18 8.10
CA ASN A 72 -8.64 1.71 7.28
C ASN A 72 -8.11 0.70 6.25
N PHE A 73 -8.91 -0.31 5.92
CA PHE A 73 -8.51 -1.35 4.96
C PHE A 73 -9.58 -1.59 3.90
N GLU A 74 -9.13 -1.76 2.66
CA GLU A 74 -9.92 -2.32 1.56
C GLU A 74 -9.26 -3.63 1.13
N VAL A 75 -9.98 -4.74 1.29
CA VAL A 75 -9.43 -6.08 1.04
C VAL A 75 -9.87 -6.58 -0.33
N ILE A 76 -8.90 -6.89 -1.18
CA ILE A 76 -9.10 -7.52 -2.49
C ILE A 76 -9.08 -9.04 -2.29
N PHE A 77 -10.21 -9.68 -2.52
CA PHE A 77 -10.32 -11.13 -2.39
C PHE A 77 -9.68 -11.83 -3.59
N VAL A 78 -8.73 -12.71 -3.29
CA VAL A 78 -8.00 -13.52 -4.27
C VAL A 78 -8.20 -15.01 -3.96
N SER A 79 -7.81 -15.88 -4.90
CA SER A 79 -7.99 -17.33 -4.79
C SER A 79 -6.98 -18.00 -3.86
N GLY A 80 -5.85 -17.35 -3.59
CA GLY A 80 -4.80 -17.86 -2.72
C GLY A 80 -5.10 -17.67 -1.23
N THR A 81 -4.45 -18.47 -0.40
CA THR A 81 -4.49 -18.35 1.06
C THR A 81 -3.28 -17.59 1.60
N ARG A 82 -3.38 -17.16 2.86
CA ARG A 82 -2.25 -16.55 3.58
C ARG A 82 -1.04 -17.49 3.62
N GLU A 83 -1.30 -18.78 3.82
CA GLU A 83 -0.29 -19.84 3.87
C GLU A 83 0.41 -20.01 2.51
N ASP A 84 -0.32 -19.88 1.39
CA ASP A 84 0.26 -19.92 0.05
C ASP A 84 1.21 -18.74 -0.18
N ALA A 85 0.82 -17.54 0.25
CA ALA A 85 1.65 -16.33 0.14
C ALA A 85 2.92 -16.44 1.01
N GLU A 86 2.77 -16.91 2.26
CA GLU A 86 3.89 -17.14 3.16
C GLU A 86 4.88 -18.18 2.60
N LYS A 87 4.36 -19.27 2.03
CA LYS A 87 5.18 -20.31 1.40
C LYS A 87 6.02 -19.75 0.24
N LYS A 88 5.41 -19.00 -0.67
CA LYS A 88 6.11 -18.40 -1.83
C LYS A 88 7.23 -17.45 -1.39
N ILE A 89 7.01 -16.71 -0.32
CA ILE A 89 8.02 -15.80 0.24
C ILE A 89 9.16 -16.56 0.89
N ASN A 90 8.86 -17.64 1.61
CA ASN A 90 9.90 -18.50 2.16
C ASN A 90 10.75 -19.15 1.05
N GLU A 91 10.12 -19.57 -0.06
CA GLU A 91 10.82 -20.07 -1.26
C GLU A 91 11.70 -19.00 -1.90
N PHE A 92 11.21 -17.76 -2.00
CA PHE A 92 12.00 -16.63 -2.51
C PHE A 92 13.22 -16.34 -1.62
N VAL A 93 13.03 -16.31 -0.30
CA VAL A 93 14.11 -16.05 0.67
C VAL A 93 15.14 -17.18 0.65
N ASP A 94 14.70 -18.44 0.61
CA ASP A 94 15.59 -19.59 0.51
C ASP A 94 16.40 -19.55 -0.80
N ALA A 95 15.73 -19.25 -1.92
CA ALA A 95 16.40 -19.07 -3.20
C ALA A 95 17.45 -17.95 -3.13
N ALA A 96 17.15 -16.82 -2.49
CA ALA A 96 18.06 -15.69 -2.39
C ALA A 96 19.24 -15.92 -1.46
N VAL A 97 19.02 -16.57 -0.32
CA VAL A 97 20.03 -16.70 0.74
C VAL A 97 20.87 -17.97 0.57
N ASN A 98 20.24 -19.08 0.16
CA ASN A 98 20.88 -20.40 0.17
C ASN A 98 21.24 -20.90 -1.24
N ILE A 99 20.45 -20.57 -2.25
CA ILE A 99 20.64 -21.11 -3.61
C ILE A 99 21.47 -20.16 -4.48
N MET A 100 21.02 -18.93 -4.70
CA MET A 100 21.64 -17.95 -5.60
C MET A 100 23.14 -17.71 -5.34
N PRO A 101 23.66 -17.68 -4.09
CA PRO A 101 25.09 -17.50 -3.84
C PRO A 101 25.97 -18.67 -4.28
N SER A 102 25.40 -19.87 -4.43
CA SER A 102 26.11 -21.08 -4.87
C SER A 102 26.16 -21.25 -6.39
N LEU A 103 25.35 -20.47 -7.11
CA LEU A 103 25.23 -20.53 -8.57
C LEU A 103 26.21 -19.56 -9.26
N SER A 104 26.47 -19.78 -10.55
CA SER A 104 27.17 -18.79 -11.36
C SER A 104 26.32 -17.53 -11.54
N PHE A 105 26.96 -16.38 -11.80
CA PHE A 105 26.26 -15.10 -12.01
C PHE A 105 25.07 -15.21 -12.97
N TRP A 106 25.23 -15.90 -14.10
CA TRP A 106 24.17 -16.05 -15.10
C TRP A 106 23.03 -16.95 -14.65
N GLU A 107 23.32 -18.00 -13.89
CA GLU A 107 22.31 -18.88 -13.31
C GLU A 107 21.53 -18.16 -12.22
N SER A 108 22.21 -17.44 -11.33
CA SER A 108 21.57 -16.60 -10.31
C SER A 108 20.70 -15.51 -10.97
N ALA A 109 21.19 -14.86 -12.03
CA ALA A 109 20.41 -13.85 -12.75
C ALA A 109 19.15 -14.43 -13.41
N LYS A 110 19.23 -15.64 -14.00
CA LYS A 110 18.05 -16.33 -14.56
C LYS A 110 17.06 -16.73 -13.48
N LEU A 111 17.54 -17.27 -12.37
CA LEU A 111 16.68 -17.63 -11.23
C LEU A 111 15.98 -16.39 -10.67
N PHE A 112 16.72 -15.30 -10.47
CA PHE A 112 16.17 -14.02 -10.01
C PHE A 112 15.13 -13.46 -10.98
N GLN A 113 15.39 -13.53 -12.29
CA GLN A 113 14.41 -13.12 -13.31
C GLN A 113 13.12 -13.92 -13.21
N ASN A 114 13.20 -15.25 -13.08
CA ASN A 114 12.01 -16.10 -12.96
C ASN A 114 11.20 -15.77 -11.70
N LEU A 115 11.87 -15.60 -10.55
CA LEU A 115 11.20 -15.18 -9.30
C LEU A 115 10.49 -13.83 -9.46
N PHE A 116 11.10 -12.87 -10.16
CA PHE A 116 10.48 -11.58 -10.44
C PHE A 116 9.28 -11.67 -11.39
N LEU A 117 9.30 -12.58 -12.37
CA LEU A 117 8.16 -12.84 -13.24
C LEU A 117 6.99 -13.44 -12.45
N ASP A 118 7.25 -14.41 -11.57
CA ASP A 118 6.24 -15.04 -10.72
C ASP A 118 5.57 -14.04 -9.76
N ILE A 119 6.34 -13.09 -9.22
CA ILE A 119 5.83 -11.99 -8.39
C ILE A 119 5.00 -11.03 -9.24
N THR A 120 5.45 -10.71 -10.45
CA THR A 120 4.73 -9.82 -11.37
C THR A 120 3.38 -10.39 -11.77
N GLU A 121 3.31 -11.69 -12.10
CA GLU A 121 2.06 -12.37 -12.46
C GLU A 121 1.05 -12.34 -11.29
N GLN A 122 1.51 -12.52 -10.06
CA GLN A 122 0.66 -12.40 -8.87
C GLN A 122 0.12 -10.98 -8.68
N PHE A 123 0.97 -9.97 -8.84
CA PHE A 123 0.52 -8.59 -8.77
C PHE A 123 -0.47 -8.24 -9.88
N GLU A 124 -0.28 -8.77 -11.09
CA GLU A 124 -1.23 -8.62 -12.18
C GLU A 124 -2.59 -9.22 -11.84
N GLU A 125 -2.63 -10.44 -11.28
CA GLU A 125 -3.89 -11.07 -10.83
C GLU A 125 -4.61 -10.20 -9.79
N ILE A 126 -3.89 -9.70 -8.79
CA ILE A 126 -4.45 -8.84 -7.74
C ILE A 126 -4.98 -7.53 -8.37
N CYS A 127 -4.23 -6.92 -9.28
CA CYS A 127 -4.63 -5.69 -9.97
C CYS A 127 -5.91 -5.91 -10.78
N GLN A 128 -5.95 -6.99 -11.58
CA GLN A 128 -7.13 -7.34 -12.36
C GLN A 128 -8.35 -7.53 -11.46
N LYS A 129 -8.23 -8.27 -10.35
CA LYS A 129 -9.35 -8.46 -9.41
C LYS A 129 -9.80 -7.16 -8.73
N ALA A 130 -8.87 -6.25 -8.43
CA ALA A 130 -9.21 -4.94 -7.88
C ALA A 130 -10.00 -4.10 -8.90
N VAL A 131 -9.50 -4.02 -10.14
CA VAL A 131 -10.06 -3.17 -11.21
C VAL A 131 -11.41 -3.66 -11.69
N TYR A 132 -11.57 -4.97 -11.84
CA TYR A 132 -12.84 -5.57 -12.25
C TYR A 132 -13.86 -5.62 -11.11
N ASN A 133 -13.48 -5.27 -9.89
CA ASN A 133 -14.44 -5.09 -8.79
C ASN A 133 -15.05 -3.68 -8.87
N GLU A 134 -16.14 -3.57 -9.62
CA GLU A 134 -16.85 -2.29 -9.84
C GLU A 134 -17.23 -1.59 -8.53
N SER A 135 -17.67 -2.35 -7.51
CA SER A 135 -18.06 -1.79 -6.22
C SER A 135 -16.87 -1.20 -5.46
N LEU A 136 -15.73 -1.90 -5.46
CA LEU A 136 -14.48 -1.38 -4.89
C LEU A 136 -14.04 -0.12 -5.63
N MET A 137 -14.00 -0.15 -6.97
CA MET A 137 -13.56 0.98 -7.78
C MET A 137 -14.47 2.20 -7.64
N GLU A 138 -15.78 2.00 -7.55
CA GLU A 138 -16.74 3.06 -7.26
C GLU A 138 -16.49 3.66 -5.88
N LYS A 139 -16.36 2.82 -4.84
CA LYS A 139 -16.04 3.27 -3.48
C LYS A 139 -14.75 4.08 -3.41
N LEU A 140 -13.68 3.60 -4.06
CA LEU A 140 -12.39 4.29 -4.08
C LEU A 140 -12.52 5.67 -4.76
N ARG A 141 -13.27 5.76 -5.86
CA ARG A 141 -13.53 7.03 -6.58
C ARG A 141 -14.37 8.00 -5.76
N GLU A 142 -15.41 7.52 -5.09
CA GLU A 142 -16.30 8.34 -4.26
C GLU A 142 -15.62 8.84 -2.98
N THR A 143 -14.62 8.10 -2.48
CA THR A 143 -13.87 8.48 -1.27
C THR A 143 -13.05 9.77 -1.47
N LYS A 144 -12.65 10.08 -2.72
CA LYS A 144 -11.89 11.27 -3.12
C LYS A 144 -10.58 11.41 -2.33
N TYR A 145 -9.66 10.49 -2.57
CA TYR A 145 -8.33 10.53 -1.97
C TYR A 145 -7.51 11.72 -2.52
N ASP A 146 -6.76 12.39 -1.65
CA ASP A 146 -5.91 13.52 -2.03
C ASP A 146 -4.55 13.06 -2.56
N VAL A 147 -4.07 11.92 -2.07
CA VAL A 147 -2.76 11.34 -2.40
C VAL A 147 -2.88 9.83 -2.48
N MET A 148 -2.22 9.25 -3.47
CA MET A 148 -2.01 7.80 -3.55
C MET A 148 -0.53 7.47 -3.37
N VAL A 149 -0.22 6.55 -2.47
CA VAL A 149 1.13 6.03 -2.22
C VAL A 149 1.20 4.59 -2.72
N ILE A 150 2.12 4.34 -3.63
CA ILE A 150 2.23 3.08 -4.36
C ILE A 150 3.66 2.58 -4.23
N ASP A 151 3.79 1.30 -3.92
CA ASP A 151 5.11 0.70 -3.86
C ASP A 151 5.76 0.59 -5.25
N PRO A 152 7.04 0.97 -5.43
CA PRO A 152 7.69 0.89 -6.74
C PRO A 152 7.99 -0.54 -7.22
N VAL A 153 7.80 -1.57 -6.37
CA VAL A 153 7.86 -2.97 -6.79
C VAL A 153 6.74 -3.33 -7.75
N PHE A 154 5.59 -2.64 -7.65
CA PHE A 154 4.54 -2.80 -8.65
C PHE A 154 5.11 -2.35 -10.01
N PRO A 155 5.09 -3.22 -11.04
CA PRO A 155 5.65 -2.88 -12.33
C PRO A 155 4.96 -1.61 -12.86
N VAL A 156 5.74 -0.53 -12.97
CA VAL A 156 5.29 0.77 -13.44
C VAL A 156 5.16 0.72 -14.97
N GLY A 157 4.18 -0.02 -15.46
CA GLY A 157 3.84 -0.17 -16.87
C GLY A 157 2.59 0.62 -17.27
N SER A 158 2.28 0.66 -18.56
CA SER A 158 1.02 1.22 -19.11
C SER A 158 -0.25 0.66 -18.45
N TRP A 159 -0.16 -0.54 -17.87
CA TRP A 159 -1.21 -1.21 -17.11
C TRP A 159 -1.60 -0.48 -15.81
N TRP A 160 -0.68 0.31 -15.23
CA TRP A 160 -0.94 1.11 -14.03
C TRP A 160 -2.00 2.18 -14.24
N LEU A 161 -1.96 2.87 -15.39
CA LEU A 161 -2.98 3.85 -15.79
C LEU A 161 -4.37 3.19 -15.91
N SER A 162 -4.40 1.94 -16.39
CA SER A 162 -5.64 1.15 -16.47
C SER A 162 -6.14 0.75 -15.08
N CYS A 163 -5.25 0.43 -14.14
CA CYS A 163 -5.67 -0.01 -12.82
C CYS A 163 -6.22 1.12 -11.95
N LEU A 164 -5.61 2.31 -11.95
CA LEU A 164 -5.91 3.34 -10.95
C LEU A 164 -5.90 4.77 -11.50
N GLY A 165 -5.63 4.95 -12.79
CA GLY A 165 -5.53 6.27 -13.43
C GLY A 165 -6.82 7.08 -13.42
N SER A 166 -7.95 6.48 -12.98
CA SER A 166 -9.26 7.14 -12.81
C SER A 166 -9.64 7.46 -11.35
N LEU A 167 -8.75 7.16 -10.38
CA LEU A 167 -9.03 7.35 -8.95
C LEU A 167 -8.53 8.69 -8.37
N LEU A 168 -7.84 9.50 -9.16
CA LEU A 168 -7.42 10.87 -8.83
C LEU A 168 -8.12 11.89 -9.75
#